data_AF-A0A317IPR9-F1
#
_entry.id   AF-A0A317IPR9-F1
#
_cell.length_a   1.000
_cell.length_b   1.000
_cell.length_c   1.000
_cell.angle_alpha   90.00
_cell.angle_beta   90.00
_cell.angle_gamma   90.00
#
_symmetry.space_group_name_H-M   'P 1'
#
loop_
_entity.id
_entity.type
_entity.pdbx_description
1 polymer ?
#
loop_
_entity_poly.entity_id
_entity_poly.type
_entity_poly.pdbx_seq_one_letter_code
_entity_poly.pdbx_strand_id
1 'polypeptide(L)'
;MPDGILRLRILDVYGDFLNEKVDIFLRHQTLSDDPSFRQLDAGRIIEIKNLNQSPQGLYRLEVDALSYQAVSQFVNIASSGATEKALTLPVDHNKVVGVEFPPFGSLAADGQTLLANSSQVLGFENKSGGDLYGALDDIRRAGFLNLIAKSARTRLTNNRTVLSYIQELTEVRGDRFFAVVDAALHGETKNAVVDEIFHSVDDALHTPPPGFEMVDSYKTFDHYGNLQLTFSATPDRSRWQVDMDIDDAQGFEHIFQVIRNIGGATHPYDIHEILIAYQEIDPGYRLMLHPVAQSARG
;
A
#
# COMPACT_ATOMS: atom_id res chain seq x y z
N MET A 1 1.54 39.06 -20.66
CA MET A 1 2.52 38.63 -19.64
C MET A 1 1.87 37.52 -18.85
N PRO A 2 2.59 36.46 -18.47
CA PRO A 2 2.01 35.38 -17.69
C PRO A 2 1.48 35.90 -16.34
N ASP A 3 0.23 35.58 -16.02
CA ASP A 3 -0.44 35.94 -14.76
C ASP A 3 -1.19 34.74 -14.16
N GLY A 4 -0.97 33.54 -14.70
CA GLY A 4 -1.53 32.29 -14.20
C GLY A 4 -1.07 31.99 -12.77
N ILE A 5 -1.99 31.44 -11.99
CA ILE A 5 -1.77 31.06 -10.59
C ILE A 5 -2.10 29.57 -10.43
N LEU A 6 -1.17 28.85 -9.82
CA LEU A 6 -1.33 27.46 -9.40
C LEU A 6 -1.24 27.39 -7.87
N ARG A 7 -2.23 26.78 -7.25
CA ARG A 7 -2.27 26.50 -5.82
C ARG A 7 -2.15 25.01 -5.60
N LEU A 8 -1.12 24.63 -4.85
CA LEU A 8 -0.74 23.25 -4.61
C LEU A 8 -0.99 22.87 -3.16
N ARG A 9 -1.70 21.75 -2.99
CA ARG A 9 -1.75 21.00 -1.75
C ARG A 9 -0.88 19.76 -1.92
N ILE A 10 0.22 19.68 -1.19
CA ILE A 10 1.10 18.51 -1.19
C ILE A 10 0.79 17.73 0.07
N LEU A 11 0.25 16.52 -0.10
CA LEU A 11 -0.37 15.73 0.95
C LEU A 11 0.30 14.35 1.06
N ASP A 12 0.23 13.74 2.24
CA ASP A 12 0.55 12.32 2.41
C ASP A 12 -0.66 11.45 2.07
N VAL A 13 -0.52 10.13 2.23
CA VAL A 13 -1.61 9.17 1.96
C VAL A 13 -2.80 9.30 2.92
N TYR A 14 -2.64 9.99 4.06
CA TYR A 14 -3.71 10.30 5.00
C TYR A 14 -4.46 11.59 4.66
N GLY A 15 -3.97 12.34 3.66
CA GLY A 15 -4.55 13.61 3.25
C GLY A 15 -4.08 14.81 4.07
N ASP A 16 -3.08 14.62 4.93
CA ASP A 16 -2.45 15.66 5.72
C ASP A 16 -1.33 16.35 4.94
N PHE A 17 -1.07 17.63 5.23
CA PHE A 17 0.03 18.35 4.60
C PHE A 17 1.39 17.76 5.01
N LEU A 18 2.32 17.66 4.06
CA LEU A 18 3.67 17.21 4.35
C LEU A 18 4.37 18.17 5.33
N ASN A 19 4.88 17.63 6.42
CA ASN A 19 5.68 18.38 7.39
C ASN A 19 7.16 18.43 6.99
N GLU A 20 7.45 18.64 5.71
CA GLU A 20 8.81 18.80 5.18
C GLU A 20 8.90 19.80 4.03
N LYS A 21 10.12 20.09 3.60
CA LYS A 21 10.37 20.98 2.45
C LYS A 21 10.32 20.19 1.15
N VAL A 22 9.77 20.81 0.11
CA VAL A 22 9.67 20.22 -1.22
C VAL A 22 10.28 21.11 -2.28
N ASP A 23 10.79 20.47 -3.32
CA ASP A 23 11.20 21.12 -4.55
C ASP A 23 10.12 20.86 -5.62
N ILE A 24 9.78 21.89 -6.38
CA ILE A 24 8.73 21.84 -7.41
C ILE A 24 9.33 22.27 -8.75
N PHE A 25 9.13 21.43 -9.74
CA PHE A 25 9.60 21.64 -11.11
C PHE A 25 8.39 21.66 -12.04
N LEU A 26 8.25 22.74 -12.81
CA LEU A 26 7.23 22.86 -13.84
C LEU A 26 7.93 22.89 -15.18
N ARG A 27 7.58 21.98 -16.08
CA ARG A 27 8.11 21.94 -17.45
C ARG A 27 6.98 22.21 -18.43
N HIS A 28 7.02 23.34 -19.13
CA HIS A 28 6.00 23.61 -20.14
C HIS A 28 6.12 22.62 -21.31
N GLN A 29 4.99 22.10 -21.79
CA GLN A 29 4.98 21.05 -22.82
C GLN A 29 5.11 21.57 -24.27
N THR A 30 5.45 22.85 -24.45
CA THR A 30 5.46 23.49 -25.79
C THR A 30 6.43 24.66 -25.84
N LEU A 31 6.38 25.54 -24.83
CA LEU A 31 7.30 26.67 -24.70
C LEU A 31 8.53 26.23 -23.89
N SER A 32 9.62 26.99 -23.99
CA SER A 32 10.85 26.78 -23.20
C SER A 32 10.75 27.34 -21.78
N ASP A 33 9.56 27.28 -21.17
CA ASP A 33 9.27 27.82 -19.84
C ASP A 33 9.32 26.72 -18.78
N ASP A 34 10.43 26.65 -18.04
CA ASP A 34 10.72 25.56 -17.10
C ASP A 34 11.06 26.08 -15.68
N PRO A 35 10.13 26.77 -14.98
CA PRO A 35 10.43 27.32 -13.67
C PRO A 35 10.63 26.21 -12.62
N SER A 36 11.57 26.45 -11.71
CA SER A 36 11.85 25.58 -10.56
C SER A 36 11.82 26.37 -9.27
N PHE A 37 11.25 25.77 -8.24
CA PHE A 37 11.07 26.38 -6.92
C PHE A 37 11.58 25.40 -5.88
N ARG A 38 12.46 25.84 -4.99
CA ARG A 38 13.15 24.95 -4.05
C ARG A 38 12.82 25.30 -2.61
N GLN A 39 12.89 24.30 -1.75
CA GLN A 39 12.73 24.42 -0.30
C GLN A 39 11.40 25.08 0.10
N LEU A 40 10.35 24.78 -0.66
CA LEU A 40 9.02 25.29 -0.40
C LEU A 40 8.40 24.58 0.80
N ASP A 41 7.59 25.32 1.54
CA ASP A 41 6.93 24.82 2.74
C ASP A 41 5.66 24.05 2.40
N ALA A 42 5.72 22.71 2.41
CA ALA A 42 4.59 21.85 2.09
C ALA A 42 3.56 21.70 3.23
N GLY A 43 3.84 22.26 4.42
CA GLY A 43 2.92 22.31 5.55
C GLY A 43 1.70 23.23 5.35
N ARG A 44 1.53 23.78 4.15
CA ARG A 44 0.48 24.72 3.76
C ARG A 44 0.28 24.72 2.25
N ILE A 45 -0.75 25.43 1.79
CA ILE A 45 -0.96 25.67 0.36
C ILE A 45 0.21 26.49 -0.20
N ILE A 46 0.83 25.96 -1.25
CA ILE A 46 1.88 26.63 -2.01
C ILE A 46 1.22 27.38 -3.18
N GLU A 47 1.46 28.69 -3.29
CA GLU A 47 0.96 29.51 -4.40
C GLU A 47 2.10 29.86 -5.37
N ILE A 48 2.03 29.31 -6.59
CA ILE A 48 2.96 29.59 -7.70
C ILE A 48 2.27 30.56 -8.65
N LYS A 49 2.98 31.63 -9.04
CA LYS A 49 2.45 32.73 -9.87
C LYS A 49 3.25 32.87 -11.17
N ASN A 50 2.71 33.70 -12.06
CA ASN A 50 3.32 34.08 -13.34
C ASN A 50 3.50 32.87 -14.27
N LEU A 51 2.53 31.96 -14.28
CA LEU A 51 2.49 30.82 -15.21
C LEU A 51 1.72 31.18 -16.47
N ASN A 52 2.04 30.52 -17.58
CA ASN A 52 1.24 30.60 -18.79
C ASN A 52 -0.13 29.95 -18.54
N GLN A 53 -1.18 30.54 -19.11
CA GLN A 53 -2.56 30.10 -18.95
C GLN A 53 -3.06 29.41 -20.24
N SER A 54 -4.13 28.63 -20.10
CA SER A 54 -4.85 28.02 -21.22
C SER A 54 -5.18 29.06 -22.31
N PRO A 55 -4.95 28.74 -23.61
CA PRO A 55 -4.69 27.41 -24.16
C PRO A 55 -3.22 26.94 -24.10
N GLN A 56 -2.29 27.78 -23.64
CA GLN A 56 -0.86 27.46 -23.53
C GLN A 56 -0.49 27.19 -22.07
N GLY A 57 -1.37 26.57 -21.29
CA GLY A 57 -1.22 26.40 -19.84
C GLY A 57 -0.72 25.02 -19.43
N LEU A 58 -0.30 24.16 -20.36
CA LEU A 58 0.03 22.76 -20.05
C LEU A 58 1.48 22.62 -19.57
N TYR A 59 1.62 22.26 -18.30
CA TYR A 59 2.88 21.93 -17.65
C TYR A 59 2.90 20.46 -17.20
N ARG A 60 4.08 19.85 -17.24
CA ARG A 60 4.41 18.69 -16.41
C ARG A 60 4.92 19.20 -15.08
N LEU A 61 4.20 18.91 -14.01
CA LEU A 61 4.49 19.24 -12.63
C LEU A 61 5.16 18.05 -11.97
N GLU A 62 6.36 18.26 -11.45
CA GLU A 62 7.13 17.30 -10.66
C GLU A 62 7.37 17.87 -9.27
N VAL A 63 7.14 17.06 -8.24
CA VAL A 63 7.33 17.40 -6.83
C VAL A 63 8.26 16.37 -6.21
N ASP A 64 9.34 16.86 -5.60
CA ASP A 64 10.36 16.06 -4.93
C ASP A 64 10.44 16.44 -3.44
N ALA A 65 10.57 15.44 -2.58
CA ALA A 65 10.67 15.59 -1.13
C ALA A 65 11.68 14.55 -0.59
N LEU A 66 12.32 14.84 0.54
CA LEU A 66 13.43 14.03 1.04
C LEU A 66 12.99 12.63 1.48
N SER A 67 11.83 12.53 2.12
CA SER A 67 11.34 11.29 2.75
C SER A 67 10.28 10.55 1.91
N TYR A 68 9.88 11.13 0.79
CA TYR A 68 8.79 10.64 -0.04
C TYR A 68 9.26 10.36 -1.46
N GLN A 69 8.45 9.60 -2.20
CA GLN A 69 8.70 9.36 -3.62
C GLN A 69 8.37 10.62 -4.43
N ALA A 70 9.23 10.91 -5.41
CA ALA A 70 9.01 12.01 -6.34
C ALA A 70 7.84 11.67 -7.29
N VAL A 71 6.88 12.59 -7.40
CA VAL A 71 5.65 12.42 -8.18
C VAL A 71 5.61 13.40 -9.35
N SER A 72 5.17 12.94 -10.53
CA SER A 72 4.99 13.76 -11.73
C SER A 72 3.57 13.65 -12.30
N GLN A 73 2.86 14.77 -12.41
CA GLN A 73 1.55 14.86 -13.05
C GLN A 73 1.47 15.98 -14.08
N PHE A 74 0.53 15.93 -15.01
CA PHE A 74 0.21 17.07 -15.86
C PHE A 74 -0.76 18.03 -15.13
N VAL A 75 -0.55 19.33 -15.34
CA VAL A 75 -1.47 20.39 -14.90
C VAL A 75 -1.68 21.38 -16.05
N ASN A 76 -2.93 21.73 -16.31
CA ASN A 76 -3.27 22.77 -17.27
C ASN A 76 -3.77 24.00 -16.50
N ILE A 77 -3.01 25.09 -16.54
CA ILE A 77 -3.37 26.32 -15.85
C ILE A 77 -4.58 26.96 -16.52
N ALA A 78 -5.62 27.22 -15.74
CA ALA A 78 -6.87 27.81 -16.22
C ALA A 78 -6.66 29.18 -16.87
N SER A 79 -7.53 29.52 -17.82
CA SER A 79 -7.54 30.83 -18.51
C SER A 79 -7.92 32.01 -17.60
N SER A 80 -8.44 31.72 -16.41
CA SER A 80 -8.76 32.71 -15.38
C SER A 80 -8.83 32.06 -14.00
N GLY A 81 -8.60 32.86 -12.95
CA GLY A 81 -8.60 32.38 -11.57
C GLY A 81 -7.38 31.53 -11.21
N ALA A 82 -7.35 31.05 -9.97
CA ALA A 82 -6.33 30.12 -9.51
C ALA A 82 -6.70 28.69 -9.90
N THR A 83 -5.73 27.95 -10.43
CA THR A 83 -5.84 26.51 -10.64
C THR A 83 -5.50 25.80 -9.33
N GLU A 84 -6.42 25.03 -8.78
CA GLU A 84 -6.21 24.24 -7.58
C GLU A 84 -5.78 22.82 -7.96
N LYS A 85 -4.73 22.29 -7.34
CA LYS A 85 -4.26 20.91 -7.57
C LYS A 85 -3.76 20.32 -6.25
N ALA A 86 -4.18 19.09 -5.97
CA ALA A 86 -3.63 18.28 -4.89
C ALA A 86 -2.74 17.19 -5.47
N LEU A 87 -1.63 16.90 -4.78
CA LEU A 87 -0.75 15.78 -5.07
C LEU A 87 -0.51 15.01 -3.78
N THR A 88 -0.70 13.71 -3.84
CA THR A 88 -0.34 12.79 -2.76
C THR A 88 1.05 12.22 -3.04
N LEU A 89 1.96 12.38 -2.09
CA LEU A 89 3.30 11.83 -2.14
C LEU A 89 3.35 10.63 -1.19
N PRO A 90 3.59 9.40 -1.68
CA PRO A 90 3.75 8.25 -0.81
C PRO A 90 5.15 8.24 -0.20
N VAL A 91 5.28 7.68 0.99
CA VAL A 91 6.57 7.53 1.67
C VAL A 91 7.54 6.71 0.81
N ASP A 92 8.82 7.13 0.74
CA ASP A 92 9.88 6.25 0.23
C ASP A 92 10.24 5.27 1.35
N HIS A 93 9.90 3.99 1.15
CA HIS A 93 10.18 2.93 2.12
C HIS A 93 11.65 2.85 2.56
N ASN A 94 12.61 3.29 1.73
CA ASN A 94 14.04 3.35 2.09
C ASN A 94 14.39 4.49 3.06
N LYS A 95 13.45 5.40 3.30
CA LYS A 95 13.58 6.56 4.21
C LYS A 95 12.87 6.37 5.54
N VAL A 96 12.14 5.26 5.70
CA VAL A 96 11.49 4.91 6.96
C VAL A 96 12.55 4.59 8.01
N VAL A 97 12.46 5.25 9.16
CA VAL A 97 13.40 5.09 10.29
C VAL A 97 12.84 4.28 11.45
N GLY A 98 11.53 4.02 11.42
CA GLY A 98 10.83 3.22 12.41
C GLY A 98 9.36 3.11 12.05
N VAL A 99 8.62 2.30 12.81
CA VAL A 99 7.19 2.10 12.60
C VAL A 99 6.48 2.13 13.95
N GLU A 100 5.38 2.89 14.01
CA GLU A 100 4.48 2.88 15.15
C GLU A 100 3.38 1.85 14.91
N PHE A 101 3.54 0.68 15.53
CA PHE A 101 2.55 -0.39 15.47
C PHE A 101 1.51 -0.26 16.59
N PRO A 102 0.25 -0.66 16.34
CA PRO A 102 -0.76 -0.74 17.37
C PRO A 102 -0.37 -1.83 18.39
N PRO A 103 -0.62 -1.65 19.69
CA PRO A 103 -0.44 -2.73 20.65
C PRO A 103 -1.35 -3.92 20.33
N PHE A 104 -0.92 -5.15 20.66
CA PHE A 104 -1.70 -6.37 20.38
C PHE A 104 -3.16 -6.28 20.84
N GLY A 105 -3.41 -5.71 22.02
CA GLY A 105 -4.76 -5.58 22.57
C GLY A 105 -5.68 -4.62 21.82
N SER A 106 -5.16 -3.77 20.91
CA SER A 106 -5.96 -2.89 20.07
C SER A 106 -6.15 -3.41 18.64
N LEU A 107 -5.62 -4.59 18.31
CA LEU A 107 -5.91 -5.24 17.04
C LEU A 107 -7.39 -5.63 16.97
N ALA A 108 -7.94 -5.78 15.75
CA ALA A 108 -9.27 -6.35 15.58
C ALA A 108 -9.34 -7.77 16.18
N ALA A 109 -10.52 -8.15 16.70
CA ALA A 109 -10.71 -9.42 17.41
C ALA A 109 -10.30 -10.66 16.59
N ASP A 110 -10.58 -10.66 15.29
CA ASP A 110 -10.18 -11.75 14.39
C ASP A 110 -8.66 -11.86 14.27
N GLY A 111 -7.95 -10.72 14.20
CA GLY A 111 -6.48 -10.69 14.19
C GLY A 111 -5.87 -11.17 15.50
N GLN A 112 -6.47 -10.80 16.64
CA GLN A 112 -6.04 -11.30 17.95
C GLN A 112 -6.24 -12.82 18.07
N THR A 113 -7.40 -13.31 17.60
CA THR A 113 -7.76 -14.74 17.63
C THR A 113 -6.83 -15.56 16.74
N LEU A 114 -6.56 -15.09 15.52
CA LEU A 114 -5.64 -15.76 14.61
C LEU A 114 -4.25 -15.93 15.24
N LEU A 115 -3.68 -14.85 15.80
CA LEU A 115 -2.38 -14.92 16.48
C LEU A 115 -2.42 -15.83 17.71
N ALA A 116 -3.51 -15.82 18.49
CA ALA A 116 -3.67 -16.68 19.66
C ALA A 116 -3.71 -18.17 19.29
N ASN A 117 -4.30 -18.52 18.15
CA ASN A 117 -4.34 -19.90 17.65
C ASN A 117 -3.01 -20.34 17.01
N SER A 118 -2.16 -19.39 16.64
CA SER A 118 -0.92 -19.66 15.89
C SER A 118 0.25 -19.91 16.84
N SER A 119 0.48 -21.18 17.23
CA SER A 119 1.59 -21.55 18.14
C SER A 119 2.79 -22.24 17.46
N GLN A 120 2.63 -22.63 16.19
CA GLN A 120 3.62 -23.39 15.41
C GLN A 120 4.07 -22.60 14.17
N VAL A 121 4.14 -21.27 14.28
CA VAL A 121 4.63 -20.43 13.18
C VAL A 121 6.14 -20.67 13.01
N LEU A 122 6.54 -20.97 11.78
CA LEU A 122 7.94 -21.24 11.42
C LEU A 122 8.87 -20.12 11.89
N GLY A 123 9.90 -20.47 12.67
CA GLY A 123 10.86 -19.52 13.25
C GLY A 123 10.37 -18.80 14.51
N PHE A 124 9.16 -19.09 14.98
CA PHE A 124 8.55 -18.52 16.20
C PHE A 124 7.82 -19.59 17.01
N GLU A 125 8.32 -20.83 16.99
CA GLU A 125 7.68 -21.96 17.62
C GLU A 125 7.46 -21.71 19.12
N ASN A 126 6.28 -22.08 19.62
CA ASN A 126 5.81 -21.90 21.00
C ASN A 126 5.49 -20.44 21.39
N LYS A 127 5.50 -19.49 20.46
CA LYS A 127 4.94 -18.15 20.67
C LYS A 127 3.53 -18.10 20.09
N SER A 128 2.62 -17.38 20.75
CA SER A 128 1.25 -17.13 20.26
C SER A 128 0.73 -15.80 20.78
N GLY A 129 -0.38 -15.31 20.24
CA GLY A 129 -1.05 -14.07 20.66
C GLY A 129 -0.09 -12.87 20.66
N GLY A 130 -0.07 -12.13 21.77
CA GLY A 130 0.82 -10.98 21.93
C GLY A 130 2.31 -11.31 21.87
N ASP A 131 2.72 -12.49 22.32
CA ASP A 131 4.14 -12.91 22.31
C ASP A 131 4.64 -13.21 20.89
N LEU A 132 3.76 -13.75 20.04
CA LEU A 132 4.04 -13.92 18.61
C LEU A 132 4.09 -12.56 17.93
N TYR A 133 3.07 -11.72 18.13
CA TYR A 133 2.99 -10.38 17.54
C TYR A 133 4.22 -9.53 17.86
N GLY A 134 4.64 -9.52 19.12
CA GLY A 134 5.81 -8.79 19.59
C GLY A 134 7.15 -9.35 19.10
N ALA A 135 7.18 -10.60 18.65
CA ALA A 135 8.39 -11.23 18.11
C ALA A 135 8.59 -10.99 16.60
N LEU A 136 7.53 -10.65 15.86
CA LEU A 136 7.65 -10.24 14.46
C LEU A 136 8.49 -8.97 14.37
N ASP A 137 9.47 -8.96 13.47
CA ASP A 137 10.15 -7.71 13.08
C ASP A 137 9.20 -6.78 12.32
N ASP A 138 9.64 -5.54 12.10
CA ASP A 138 8.80 -4.49 11.53
C ASP A 138 8.24 -4.87 10.15
N ILE A 139 9.06 -5.51 9.31
CA ILE A 139 8.66 -5.91 7.95
C ILE A 139 7.57 -6.99 8.01
N ARG A 140 7.77 -8.05 8.79
CA ARG A 140 6.77 -9.12 8.95
C ARG A 140 5.51 -8.64 9.66
N ARG A 141 5.63 -7.74 10.63
CA ARG A 141 4.48 -7.19 11.36
C ARG A 141 3.65 -6.27 10.46
N ALA A 142 4.29 -5.44 9.64
CA ALA A 142 3.61 -4.60 8.65
C ALA A 142 2.88 -5.45 7.60
N GLY A 143 3.57 -6.45 7.01
CA GLY A 143 2.97 -7.39 6.07
C GLY A 143 1.74 -8.09 6.65
N PHE A 144 1.86 -8.61 7.87
CA PHE A 144 0.74 -9.19 8.60
C PHE A 144 -0.44 -8.22 8.73
N LEU A 145 -0.21 -6.99 9.21
CA LEU A 145 -1.30 -6.01 9.40
C LEU A 145 -1.99 -5.64 8.08
N ASN A 146 -1.24 -5.46 7.00
CA ASN A 146 -1.79 -5.20 5.66
C ASN A 146 -2.69 -6.34 5.20
N LEU A 147 -2.21 -7.58 5.31
CA LEU A 147 -2.93 -8.78 4.89
C LEU A 147 -4.20 -9.00 5.71
N ILE A 148 -4.15 -8.78 7.02
CA ILE A 148 -5.33 -8.87 7.90
C ILE A 148 -6.35 -7.78 7.57
N ALA A 149 -5.91 -6.53 7.38
CA ALA A 149 -6.81 -5.42 7.05
C ALA A 149 -7.50 -5.65 5.69
N LYS A 150 -6.74 -6.07 4.67
CA LYS A 150 -7.28 -6.38 3.34
C LYS A 150 -8.23 -7.58 3.39
N SER A 151 -7.82 -8.71 3.97
CA SER A 151 -8.67 -9.92 4.06
C SER A 151 -9.91 -9.74 4.94
N ALA A 152 -9.88 -8.85 5.94
CA ALA A 152 -11.06 -8.45 6.72
C ALA A 152 -12.05 -7.59 5.92
N ARG A 153 -11.58 -6.87 4.89
CA ARG A 153 -12.41 -6.06 4.01
C ARG A 153 -12.94 -6.83 2.80
N THR A 154 -12.22 -7.85 2.34
CA THR A 154 -12.66 -8.72 1.23
C THR A 154 -13.79 -9.65 1.67
N ARG A 155 -15.02 -9.29 1.31
CA ARG A 155 -16.22 -10.12 1.54
C ARG A 155 -16.45 -11.08 0.38
N LEU A 156 -16.80 -12.32 0.71
CA LEU A 156 -17.22 -13.34 -0.24
C LEU A 156 -18.74 -13.28 -0.44
N THR A 157 -19.27 -14.06 -1.40
CA THR A 157 -20.70 -14.11 -1.75
C THR A 157 -21.61 -14.38 -0.55
N ASN A 158 -21.15 -15.17 0.42
CA ASN A 158 -21.91 -15.49 1.63
C ASN A 158 -21.77 -14.43 2.75
N ASN A 159 -21.25 -13.24 2.42
CA ASN A 159 -21.05 -12.10 3.30
C ASN A 159 -20.05 -12.31 4.46
N ARG A 160 -19.39 -13.47 4.54
CA ARG A 160 -18.21 -13.66 5.38
C ARG A 160 -16.99 -13.04 4.72
N THR A 161 -16.01 -12.67 5.53
CA THR A 161 -14.73 -12.13 5.06
C THR A 161 -13.74 -13.26 4.82
N VAL A 162 -12.76 -13.04 3.93
CA VAL A 162 -11.64 -13.98 3.73
C VAL A 162 -10.96 -14.30 5.06
N LEU A 163 -10.69 -13.27 5.88
CA LEU A 163 -10.06 -13.43 7.19
C LEU A 163 -10.80 -14.43 8.09
N SER A 164 -12.13 -14.46 8.04
CA SER A 164 -12.95 -15.32 8.93
C SER A 164 -12.79 -16.82 8.68
N TYR A 165 -12.08 -17.24 7.63
CA TYR A 165 -11.78 -18.64 7.36
C TYR A 165 -10.33 -19.03 7.70
N ILE A 166 -9.50 -18.05 8.07
CA ILE A 166 -8.09 -18.28 8.41
C ILE A 166 -8.01 -18.75 9.86
N GLN A 167 -7.47 -19.95 10.08
CA GLN A 167 -7.54 -20.63 11.38
C GLN A 167 -6.26 -20.42 12.21
N GLU A 168 -5.11 -20.65 11.59
CA GLU A 168 -3.79 -20.51 12.20
C GLU A 168 -2.74 -20.16 11.15
N LEU A 169 -1.78 -19.31 11.51
CA LEU A 169 -0.60 -19.01 10.72
C LEU A 169 0.40 -20.17 10.85
N THR A 170 1.05 -20.51 9.74
CA THR A 170 2.16 -21.46 9.71
C THR A 170 3.48 -20.80 9.36
N GLU A 171 3.46 -19.69 8.63
CA GLU A 171 4.65 -18.89 8.33
C GLU A 171 4.24 -17.45 8.03
N VAL A 172 5.07 -16.47 8.45
CA VAL A 172 4.87 -15.05 8.14
C VAL A 172 6.13 -14.50 7.52
N ARG A 173 6.01 -13.91 6.33
CA ARG A 173 7.05 -13.18 5.61
C ARG A 173 6.68 -11.69 5.54
N GLY A 174 7.52 -10.91 4.85
CA GLY A 174 7.30 -9.47 4.73
C GLY A 174 6.12 -9.08 3.84
N ASP A 175 5.90 -9.84 2.77
CA ASP A 175 4.91 -9.59 1.72
C ASP A 175 3.72 -10.56 1.77
N ARG A 176 3.86 -11.68 2.49
CA ARG A 176 2.92 -12.80 2.47
C ARG A 176 2.86 -13.54 3.80
N PHE A 177 1.79 -14.28 4.02
CA PHE A 177 1.77 -15.32 5.04
C PHE A 177 1.16 -16.62 4.52
N PHE A 178 1.52 -17.70 5.20
CA PHE A 178 0.96 -19.02 4.97
C PHE A 178 0.09 -19.38 6.17
N ALA A 179 -1.09 -19.92 5.90
CA ALA A 179 -2.04 -20.25 6.96
C ALA A 179 -2.84 -21.51 6.65
N VAL A 180 -3.23 -22.22 7.70
CA VAL A 180 -4.28 -23.23 7.62
C VAL A 180 -5.63 -22.51 7.54
N VAL A 181 -6.49 -23.01 6.66
CA VAL A 181 -7.80 -22.43 6.39
C VAL A 181 -8.88 -23.49 6.48
N ASP A 182 -10.09 -23.05 6.78
CA ASP A 182 -11.28 -23.87 6.58
C ASP A 182 -11.43 -24.20 5.08
N ALA A 183 -11.68 -25.47 4.75
CA ALA A 183 -11.87 -25.94 3.38
C ALA A 183 -12.97 -25.16 2.63
N ALA A 184 -13.96 -24.61 3.35
CA ALA A 184 -15.00 -23.78 2.78
C ALA A 184 -14.44 -22.52 2.08
N LEU A 185 -13.30 -21.97 2.52
CA LEU A 185 -12.70 -20.80 1.87
C LEU A 185 -12.40 -21.04 0.39
N HIS A 186 -11.92 -22.23 0.04
CA HIS A 186 -11.64 -22.58 -1.34
C HIS A 186 -12.92 -22.58 -2.19
N GLY A 187 -13.96 -23.27 -1.70
CA GLY A 187 -15.25 -23.33 -2.39
C GLY A 187 -15.90 -21.94 -2.55
N GLU A 188 -15.84 -21.11 -1.51
CA GLU A 188 -16.42 -19.77 -1.54
C GLU A 188 -15.62 -18.81 -2.43
N THR A 189 -14.29 -18.93 -2.48
CA THR A 189 -13.45 -18.19 -3.43
C THR A 189 -13.81 -18.56 -4.87
N LYS A 190 -14.05 -19.85 -5.15
CA LYS A 190 -14.51 -20.29 -6.48
C LYS A 190 -15.87 -19.74 -6.85
N ASN A 191 -16.81 -19.70 -5.92
CA ASN A 191 -18.12 -19.07 -6.14
C ASN A 191 -17.97 -17.57 -6.42
N ALA A 192 -17.08 -16.90 -5.68
CA ALA A 192 -16.78 -15.48 -5.82
C ALA A 192 -16.14 -15.11 -7.17
N VAL A 193 -15.70 -16.09 -7.98
CA VAL A 193 -15.33 -15.87 -9.39
C VAL A 193 -16.53 -15.54 -10.26
N VAL A 194 -17.69 -16.16 -9.99
CA VAL A 194 -18.93 -15.89 -10.72
C VAL A 194 -19.44 -14.48 -10.46
N ASP A 195 -19.24 -13.98 -9.24
CA ASP A 195 -19.65 -12.64 -8.81
C ASP A 195 -18.59 -11.55 -9.09
N GLU A 196 -17.58 -11.87 -9.90
CA GLU A 196 -16.50 -10.95 -10.29
C GLU A 196 -15.76 -10.31 -9.10
N ILE A 197 -15.69 -11.01 -7.96
CA ILE A 197 -14.87 -10.61 -6.81
C ILE A 197 -13.44 -11.09 -7.01
N PHE A 198 -13.28 -12.32 -7.50
CA PHE A 198 -12.01 -12.96 -7.80
C PHE A 198 -11.92 -13.39 -9.27
N HIS A 199 -10.71 -13.55 -9.79
CA HIS A 199 -10.44 -14.30 -11.01
C HIS A 199 -9.29 -15.27 -10.81
N SER A 200 -9.30 -16.36 -11.60
CA SER A 200 -8.22 -17.33 -11.58
C SER A 200 -6.95 -16.76 -12.21
N VAL A 201 -5.80 -17.14 -11.67
CA VAL A 201 -4.47 -16.80 -12.18
C VAL A 201 -3.54 -18.02 -12.16
N ASP A 202 -2.42 -17.92 -12.86
CA ASP A 202 -1.37 -18.93 -12.82
C ASP A 202 -0.69 -18.96 -11.44
N ASP A 203 -0.42 -20.16 -10.94
CA ASP A 203 0.18 -20.45 -9.64
C ASP A 203 1.66 -20.86 -9.73
N ALA A 204 2.25 -20.86 -10.93
CA ALA A 204 3.58 -21.40 -11.22
C ALA A 204 4.76 -20.81 -10.40
N LEU A 205 4.56 -19.67 -9.72
CA LEU A 205 5.57 -19.05 -8.86
C LEU A 205 5.44 -19.44 -7.37
N HIS A 206 4.42 -20.21 -6.99
CA HIS A 206 4.19 -20.64 -5.61
C HIS A 206 4.60 -22.11 -5.43
N THR A 207 5.21 -22.42 -4.29
CA THR A 207 5.61 -23.79 -3.94
C THR A 207 4.77 -24.27 -2.76
N PRO A 208 4.02 -25.38 -2.89
CA PRO A 208 3.26 -25.90 -1.78
C PRO A 208 4.21 -26.42 -0.68
N PRO A 209 3.82 -26.32 0.60
CA PRO A 209 4.63 -26.85 1.69
C PRO A 209 4.70 -28.38 1.64
N PRO A 210 5.69 -29.01 2.31
CA PRO A 210 5.84 -30.46 2.32
C PRO A 210 4.55 -31.19 2.75
N GLY A 211 4.13 -32.16 1.93
CA GLY A 211 2.91 -32.94 2.18
C GLY A 211 1.62 -32.31 1.65
N PHE A 212 1.71 -31.14 1.01
CA PHE A 212 0.61 -30.49 0.30
C PHE A 212 0.87 -30.48 -1.20
N GLU A 213 -0.22 -30.48 -1.97
CA GLU A 213 -0.23 -30.31 -3.41
C GLU A 213 -0.90 -28.97 -3.74
N MET A 214 -0.33 -28.25 -4.70
CA MET A 214 -0.93 -27.02 -5.22
C MET A 214 -2.29 -27.34 -5.86
N VAL A 215 -3.26 -26.46 -5.67
CA VAL A 215 -4.63 -26.65 -6.17
C VAL A 215 -4.96 -25.66 -7.26
N ASP A 216 -4.94 -24.38 -6.92
CA ASP A 216 -5.28 -23.26 -7.79
C ASP A 216 -4.97 -21.93 -7.09
N SER A 217 -4.92 -20.84 -7.87
CA SER A 217 -4.71 -19.48 -7.38
C SER A 217 -5.74 -18.51 -7.94
N TYR A 218 -6.10 -17.53 -7.11
CA TYR A 218 -7.09 -16.50 -7.42
C TYR A 218 -6.62 -15.13 -6.95
N LYS A 219 -6.93 -14.07 -7.72
CA LYS A 219 -6.72 -12.67 -7.29
C LYS A 219 -8.01 -11.89 -7.31
N THR A 220 -8.15 -10.91 -6.43
CA THR A 220 -9.24 -9.94 -6.53
C THR A 220 -9.09 -9.06 -7.77
N PHE A 221 -10.19 -8.46 -8.25
CA PHE A 221 -10.19 -7.53 -9.39
C PHE A 221 -9.78 -6.08 -9.05
N ASP A 222 -9.19 -5.84 -7.87
CA ASP A 222 -8.71 -4.51 -7.50
C ASP A 222 -7.81 -3.94 -8.61
N HIS A 223 -7.88 -2.65 -8.89
CA HIS A 223 -6.97 -2.10 -9.89
C HIS A 223 -5.51 -2.18 -9.42
N TYR A 224 -5.31 -2.07 -8.10
CA TYR A 224 -4.01 -2.08 -7.42
C TYR A 224 -4.15 -2.70 -6.04
N GLY A 225 -3.12 -3.39 -5.53
CA GLY A 225 -3.14 -4.01 -4.21
C GLY A 225 -4.07 -5.23 -4.16
N ASN A 226 -3.97 -6.10 -5.17
CA ASN A 226 -4.81 -7.27 -5.33
C ASN A 226 -4.52 -8.27 -4.22
N LEU A 227 -5.57 -8.72 -3.52
CA LEU A 227 -5.43 -9.86 -2.62
C LEU A 227 -5.35 -11.13 -3.46
N GLN A 228 -4.28 -11.89 -3.29
CA GLN A 228 -4.11 -13.17 -3.94
C GLN A 228 -4.18 -14.31 -2.93
N LEU A 229 -4.90 -15.36 -3.31
CA LEU A 229 -5.11 -16.58 -2.53
C LEU A 229 -4.64 -17.76 -3.38
N THR A 230 -3.53 -18.37 -2.98
CA THR A 230 -3.01 -19.58 -3.63
C THR A 230 -3.22 -20.77 -2.71
N PHE A 231 -4.08 -21.70 -3.13
CA PHE A 231 -4.51 -22.82 -2.30
C PHE A 231 -3.64 -24.05 -2.49
N SER A 232 -3.32 -24.69 -1.39
CA SER A 232 -2.68 -26.00 -1.33
C SER A 232 -3.47 -26.92 -0.41
N ALA A 233 -3.52 -28.22 -0.73
CA ALA A 233 -4.23 -29.20 0.10
C ALA A 233 -3.44 -30.50 0.22
N THR A 234 -3.67 -31.26 1.30
CA THR A 234 -3.17 -32.64 1.36
C THR A 234 -3.79 -33.49 0.23
N PRO A 235 -3.14 -34.59 -0.21
CA PRO A 235 -3.67 -35.42 -1.29
C PRO A 235 -5.10 -35.93 -1.04
N ASP A 236 -5.44 -36.20 0.22
CA ASP A 236 -6.77 -36.65 0.65
C ASP A 236 -7.76 -35.49 0.89
N ARG A 237 -7.34 -34.23 0.67
CA ARG A 237 -8.12 -33.00 0.87
C ARG A 237 -8.63 -32.79 2.30
N SER A 238 -8.04 -33.45 3.28
CA SER A 238 -8.41 -33.32 4.70
C SER A 238 -7.89 -32.03 5.34
N ARG A 239 -6.81 -31.44 4.79
CA ARG A 239 -6.22 -30.19 5.27
C ARG A 239 -6.01 -29.22 4.12
N TRP A 240 -6.28 -27.96 4.39
CA TRP A 240 -6.17 -26.87 3.43
C TRP A 240 -5.28 -25.77 3.97
N GLN A 241 -4.47 -25.21 3.09
CA GLN A 241 -3.61 -24.06 3.35
C GLN A 241 -3.73 -23.04 2.24
N VAL A 242 -3.42 -21.80 2.60
CA VAL A 242 -3.31 -20.68 1.68
C VAL A 242 -1.93 -20.04 1.82
N ASP A 243 -1.30 -19.75 0.69
CA ASP A 243 -0.31 -18.69 0.56
C ASP A 243 -1.06 -17.42 0.17
N MET A 244 -1.05 -16.43 1.05
CA MET A 244 -1.79 -15.17 0.89
C MET A 244 -0.82 -13.99 0.85
N ASP A 245 -0.84 -13.27 -0.27
CA ASP A 245 -0.08 -12.06 -0.52
C ASP A 245 -0.95 -10.93 -1.07
N ILE A 246 -0.41 -9.72 -1.06
CA ILE A 246 -0.98 -8.58 -1.76
C ILE A 246 -0.02 -8.22 -2.87
N ASP A 247 -0.49 -8.34 -4.11
CA ASP A 247 0.32 -8.02 -5.28
C ASP A 247 0.29 -6.50 -5.57
N ASP A 248 1.48 -5.95 -5.83
CA ASP A 248 1.69 -4.57 -6.26
C ASP A 248 2.11 -4.45 -7.73
N ALA A 249 2.17 -5.55 -8.49
CA ALA A 249 2.96 -5.75 -9.71
C ALA A 249 2.98 -4.63 -10.76
N GLN A 250 2.02 -3.69 -10.76
CA GLN A 250 2.05 -2.48 -11.60
C GLN A 250 1.37 -1.27 -10.92
N GLY A 251 1.21 -1.27 -9.60
CA GLY A 251 0.30 -0.36 -8.92
C GLY A 251 0.93 0.86 -8.29
N PHE A 252 2.02 0.69 -7.53
CA PHE A 252 2.55 1.77 -6.73
C PHE A 252 2.98 2.98 -7.57
N GLU A 253 3.82 2.74 -8.59
CA GLU A 253 4.28 3.80 -9.50
C GLU A 253 3.12 4.45 -10.28
N HIS A 254 2.11 3.66 -10.65
CA HIS A 254 1.00 4.13 -11.45
C HIS A 254 -0.02 4.94 -10.63
N ILE A 255 -0.34 4.53 -9.40
CA ILE A 255 -1.23 5.26 -8.49
C ILE A 255 -0.70 6.66 -8.25
N PHE A 256 0.58 6.74 -7.88
CA PHE A 256 1.18 7.98 -7.43
C PHE A 256 1.89 8.73 -8.55
N GLN A 257 2.05 8.15 -9.75
CA GLN A 257 2.82 8.71 -10.87
C GLN A 257 4.28 8.99 -10.46
N VAL A 258 4.90 8.00 -9.83
CA VAL A 258 6.29 8.06 -9.33
C VAL A 258 7.27 8.10 -10.50
N ILE A 259 8.33 8.91 -10.38
CA ILE A 259 9.29 9.17 -11.47
C ILE A 259 10.38 8.09 -11.55
N ARG A 260 10.56 7.29 -10.50
CA ARG A 260 11.58 6.23 -10.41
C ARG A 260 10.94 4.86 -10.60
N ASN A 261 11.70 3.96 -11.24
CA ASN A 261 11.40 2.54 -11.22
C ASN A 261 11.68 1.99 -9.81
N ILE A 262 10.62 1.74 -9.05
CA ILE A 262 10.61 0.94 -7.83
C ILE A 262 10.59 -0.52 -8.28
N GLY A 263 11.72 -0.96 -8.87
CA GLY A 263 11.92 -2.37 -9.20
C GLY A 263 12.33 -3.15 -7.95
N GLY A 264 11.69 -4.28 -7.68
CA GLY A 264 12.00 -5.12 -6.53
C GLY A 264 10.89 -6.10 -6.17
N ALA A 265 11.10 -6.86 -5.10
CA ALA A 265 10.02 -7.60 -4.47
C ALA A 265 9.09 -6.62 -3.74
N THR A 266 7.79 -6.91 -3.74
CA THR A 266 6.74 -6.12 -3.08
C THR A 266 7.12 -5.81 -1.63
N HIS A 267 7.15 -4.53 -1.27
CA HIS A 267 7.49 -4.08 0.08
C HIS A 267 6.22 -3.77 0.89
N PRO A 268 6.10 -4.22 2.16
CA PRO A 268 4.88 -4.01 2.93
C PRO A 268 4.56 -2.54 3.20
N TYR A 269 5.56 -1.67 3.28
CA TYR A 269 5.30 -0.24 3.44
C TYR A 269 4.68 0.37 2.18
N ASP A 270 5.07 -0.10 1.00
CA ASP A 270 4.49 0.35 -0.26
C ASP A 270 3.03 -0.13 -0.38
N ILE A 271 2.76 -1.38 0.02
CA ILE A 271 1.38 -1.90 0.13
C ILE A 271 0.54 -1.06 1.08
N HIS A 272 1.08 -0.63 2.22
CA HIS A 272 0.35 0.23 3.16
C HIS A 272 -0.06 1.56 2.52
N GLU A 273 0.85 2.22 1.79
CA GLU A 273 0.52 3.47 1.09
C GLU A 273 -0.59 3.23 0.04
N ILE A 274 -0.56 2.12 -0.70
CA ILE A 274 -1.61 1.72 -1.66
C ILE A 274 -2.95 1.50 -0.96
N LEU A 275 -2.96 0.72 0.12
CA LEU A 275 -4.18 0.37 0.85
C LEU A 275 -4.89 1.63 1.36
N ILE A 276 -4.14 2.59 1.88
CA ILE A 276 -4.72 3.83 2.42
C ILE A 276 -5.18 4.75 1.31
N ALA A 277 -4.28 5.09 0.37
CA ALA A 277 -4.56 6.13 -0.62
C ALA A 277 -5.57 5.70 -1.68
N TYR A 278 -5.59 4.41 -2.03
CA TYR A 278 -6.38 3.91 -3.15
C TYR A 278 -7.56 3.05 -2.70
N GLN A 279 -7.37 2.18 -1.70
CA GLN A 279 -8.42 1.27 -1.25
C GLN A 279 -9.19 1.77 -0.02
N GLU A 280 -8.76 2.89 0.59
CA GLU A 280 -9.34 3.43 1.82
C GLU A 280 -9.35 2.41 2.98
N ILE A 281 -8.31 1.58 3.04
CA ILE A 281 -8.08 0.58 4.09
C ILE A 281 -6.89 1.03 4.93
N ASP A 282 -7.12 1.36 6.20
CA ASP A 282 -6.06 1.66 7.17
C ASP A 282 -5.59 0.37 7.88
N PRO A 283 -4.34 -0.08 7.67
CA PRO A 283 -3.78 -1.24 8.37
C PRO A 283 -3.51 -1.00 9.87
N GLY A 284 -3.61 0.26 10.32
CA GLY A 284 -3.57 0.63 11.73
C GLY A 284 -2.19 0.94 12.29
N TYR A 285 -1.17 1.06 11.45
CA TYR A 285 0.19 1.46 11.84
C TYR A 285 0.63 2.74 11.12
N ARG A 286 1.72 3.37 11.59
CA ARG A 286 2.26 4.59 10.98
C ARG A 286 3.75 4.45 10.68
N LEU A 287 4.16 4.92 9.51
CA LEU A 287 5.56 4.98 9.11
C LEU A 287 6.21 6.21 9.73
N MET A 288 7.31 6.02 10.45
CA MET A 288 8.06 7.10 11.07
C MET A 288 9.18 7.52 10.14
N LEU A 289 9.25 8.82 9.86
CA LEU A 289 10.27 9.45 9.03
C LEU A 289 11.27 10.18 9.92
N HIS A 290 12.43 10.52 9.38
CA HIS A 290 13.36 11.39 10.09
C HIS A 290 12.63 12.68 10.50
N PRO A 291 12.75 13.12 11.78
CA PRO A 291 12.35 14.46 12.13
C PRO A 291 13.14 15.38 11.21
N VAL A 292 12.43 16.17 10.38
CA VAL A 292 13.09 17.18 9.57
C VAL A 292 13.89 18.03 10.54
N ALA A 293 15.21 18.02 10.39
CA ALA A 293 16.06 18.93 11.12
C ALA A 293 15.52 20.32 10.77
N GLN A 294 14.86 20.97 11.74
CA GLN A 294 14.45 22.36 11.62
C GLN A 294 15.74 23.14 11.43
N SER A 295 16.14 23.34 10.17
CA SER A 295 17.27 24.18 9.84
C SER A 295 16.93 25.56 10.38
N ALA A 296 17.84 26.02 11.24
CA ALA A 296 17.66 27.14 12.13
C ALA A 296 17.05 28.35 11.43
N ARG A 297 16.03 28.92 12.08
CA ARG A 297 15.72 30.34 11.90
C ARG A 297 16.97 31.13 12.30
N GLY A 298 17.71 31.59 11.30
CA GLY A 298 18.72 32.64 11.39
C GLY A 298 18.28 33.79 10.50
#